data_AF-A0A7X3NV32-F1
#
_entry.id   AF-A0A7X3NV32-F1
#
_cell.length_a   1.000
_cell.length_b   1.000
_cell.length_c   1.000
_cell.angle_alpha   90.00
_cell.angle_beta   90.00
_cell.angle_gamma   90.00
#
_symmetry.space_group_name_H-M   'P 1'
#
loop_
_entity.id
_entity.type
_entity.pdbx_description
1 polymer ?
#
loop_
_entity_poly.entity_id
_entity_poly.type
_entity_poly.pdbx_seq_one_letter_code
_entity_poly.pdbx_strand_id
1 'polypeptide(L)'
;MSRNTLIKIASLILMVVSFIAYIAGASAFPIASENLLPWSVWFLIAVIINIVLWTSVMRLLTFSLAVIWFYAFVAGLVPESSTAVNLTELDWSDPEAVAEQGALVFNGKGQCSACHTVDTSAPPGRCPDLTDIGVNAATRVPGMDAKAYLIESMYQPANYLVPGYGKIMPEVWKAPIALSKLEIEAVIAYLQSQGGEIDPTPFDEPIDRADVATAAAALPPLLTGDPELGKKVFVDAACISCHAVTGIESPAAGETTNEDFEVVTAPDLSEIAAFNDMRYLEESILVPGVQIVSGYGAVTVRAKGTTFQGTLVSQDEEKIVVRTKTADGVEEEHTILLSELDDEPIEDLENLKAKGYLTLTLTPTDADAPVSGEIVSETDETVTLKVGEENQTFSKTDVKMQMTLVDFDAIETVGEYVSGTMDDDEIVLIVDGNEEIYDTFDVEEATMTRAAGKRLLVTSPMPENFPIILSVADLTNLLSFLSTLTGATAEAVPEETEDIPAE
;
A
#
# COMPACT_ATOMS: atom_id res chain seq x y z
N MET A 1 -28.75 -36.04 -54.06
CA MET A 1 -27.67 -35.88 -53.06
C MET A 1 -26.98 -37.23 -52.88
N SER A 2 -25.66 -37.33 -53.01
CA SER A 2 -24.98 -38.63 -52.84
C SER A 2 -25.02 -39.08 -51.38
N ARG A 3 -25.04 -40.40 -51.11
CA ARG A 3 -25.03 -40.97 -49.74
C ARG A 3 -23.93 -40.36 -48.87
N ASN A 4 -22.77 -40.08 -49.45
CA ASN A 4 -21.64 -39.46 -48.76
C ASN A 4 -21.90 -37.99 -48.38
N THR A 5 -22.72 -37.27 -49.15
CA THR A 5 -23.10 -35.88 -48.83
C THR A 5 -24.11 -35.83 -47.67
N LEU A 6 -25.05 -36.78 -47.63
CA LEU A 6 -26.01 -36.91 -46.53
C LEU A 6 -25.31 -37.21 -45.19
N ILE A 7 -24.32 -38.12 -45.20
CA ILE A 7 -23.55 -38.48 -44.00
C ILE A 7 -22.78 -37.26 -43.46
N LYS A 8 -22.18 -36.47 -44.34
CA LYS A 8 -21.44 -35.24 -43.98
C LYS A 8 -22.35 -34.16 -43.38
N ILE A 9 -23.53 -33.96 -43.95
CA ILE A 9 -24.50 -32.99 -43.42
C ILE A 9 -25.02 -33.45 -42.05
N ALA A 10 -25.30 -34.75 -41.89
CA ALA A 10 -25.72 -35.30 -40.60
C ALA A 10 -24.66 -35.14 -39.50
N SER A 11 -23.37 -35.35 -39.82
CA SER A 11 -22.30 -35.14 -38.83
C SER A 11 -22.16 -33.67 -38.42
N LEU A 12 -22.37 -32.74 -39.36
CA LEU A 12 -22.32 -31.30 -39.08
C LEU A 12 -23.48 -30.89 -38.16
N ILE A 13 -24.70 -31.36 -38.45
CA ILE A 13 -25.88 -31.09 -37.61
C ILE A 13 -25.66 -31.63 -36.20
N LEU A 14 -25.14 -32.84 -36.06
CA LEU A 14 -24.85 -33.43 -34.75
C LEU A 14 -23.86 -32.57 -33.94
N MET A 15 -22.81 -32.05 -34.59
CA MET A 15 -21.83 -31.18 -33.94
C MET A 15 -22.45 -29.86 -33.48
N VAL A 16 -23.22 -29.19 -34.34
CA VAL A 16 -23.87 -27.91 -33.99
C VAL A 16 -24.89 -28.08 -32.88
N VAL A 17 -25.75 -29.11 -32.96
CA VAL A 17 -26.76 -29.39 -31.93
C VAL A 17 -26.10 -29.72 -30.60
N SER A 18 -25.04 -30.53 -30.61
CA SER A 18 -24.32 -30.89 -29.37
C SER A 18 -23.64 -29.67 -28.73
N PHE A 19 -23.09 -28.76 -29.55
CA PHE A 19 -22.48 -27.52 -29.06
C PHE A 19 -23.51 -26.58 -28.43
N ILE A 20 -24.64 -26.37 -29.11
CA ILE A 20 -25.73 -25.53 -28.60
C ILE A 20 -26.31 -26.12 -27.32
N ALA A 21 -26.53 -27.44 -27.28
CA ALA A 21 -27.05 -28.11 -26.10
C ALA A 21 -26.08 -28.06 -24.91
N TYR A 22 -24.76 -28.10 -25.18
CA TYR A 22 -23.73 -27.89 -24.17
C TYR A 22 -23.77 -26.47 -23.60
N ILE A 23 -23.78 -25.44 -24.46
CA ILE A 23 -23.86 -24.03 -24.01
C ILE A 23 -25.17 -23.75 -23.26
N ALA A 24 -26.28 -24.33 -23.71
CA ALA A 24 -27.58 -24.13 -23.09
C ALA A 24 -27.78 -24.92 -21.77
N GLY A 25 -26.77 -25.68 -21.32
CA GLY A 25 -26.88 -26.50 -20.10
C GLY A 25 -27.96 -27.58 -20.19
N ALA A 26 -28.26 -28.08 -21.40
CA ALA A 26 -29.34 -29.04 -21.60
C ALA A 26 -29.03 -30.37 -20.89
N SER A 27 -30.08 -31.07 -20.44
CA SER A 27 -29.95 -32.40 -19.86
C SER A 27 -29.27 -33.36 -20.83
N ALA A 28 -28.39 -34.23 -20.32
CA ALA A 28 -27.60 -35.17 -21.13
C ALA A 28 -28.45 -35.98 -22.12
N PHE A 29 -27.88 -36.27 -23.30
CA PHE A 29 -28.60 -36.94 -24.37
C PHE A 29 -28.69 -38.46 -24.13
N PRO A 30 -29.88 -39.07 -24.15
CA PRO A 30 -30.06 -40.48 -23.85
C PRO A 30 -29.59 -41.39 -24.99
N ILE A 31 -28.69 -42.33 -24.67
CA ILE A 31 -28.42 -43.52 -25.49
C ILE A 31 -29.04 -44.72 -24.78
N ALA A 32 -30.30 -44.99 -25.08
CA ALA A 32 -31.12 -45.95 -24.31
C ALA A 32 -31.28 -45.56 -22.83
N SER A 33 -32.14 -46.29 -22.11
CA SER A 33 -32.68 -45.89 -20.81
C SER A 33 -31.68 -45.72 -19.68
N GLU A 34 -30.41 -46.11 -19.85
CA GLU A 34 -29.43 -46.17 -18.76
C GLU A 34 -28.04 -45.57 -19.07
N ASN A 35 -27.77 -45.08 -20.29
CA ASN A 35 -26.47 -44.47 -20.64
C ASN A 35 -26.66 -43.04 -21.17
N LEU A 36 -26.53 -42.07 -20.28
CA LEU A 36 -26.56 -40.64 -20.60
C LEU A 36 -25.12 -40.15 -20.81
N LEU A 37 -24.75 -39.83 -22.06
CA LEU A 37 -23.48 -39.14 -22.33
C LEU A 37 -23.70 -37.63 -22.26
N PRO A 38 -22.83 -36.88 -21.56
CA PRO A 38 -22.85 -35.42 -21.56
C PRO A 38 -22.74 -34.85 -22.97
N TRP A 39 -23.36 -33.70 -23.22
CA TRP A 39 -23.30 -33.01 -24.51
C TRP A 39 -21.87 -32.63 -24.92
N SER A 40 -20.98 -32.39 -23.94
CA SER A 40 -19.55 -32.16 -24.17
C SER A 40 -18.86 -33.37 -24.82
N VAL A 41 -19.21 -34.59 -24.40
CA VAL A 41 -18.69 -35.84 -24.98
C VAL A 41 -19.21 -36.04 -26.40
N TRP A 42 -20.50 -35.78 -26.63
CA TRP A 42 -21.10 -35.84 -27.95
C TRP A 42 -20.49 -34.84 -28.93
N PHE A 43 -20.25 -33.62 -28.46
CA PHE A 43 -19.59 -32.60 -29.25
C PHE A 43 -18.17 -33.01 -29.64
N LEU A 44 -17.38 -33.55 -28.70
CA LEU A 44 -16.03 -34.05 -28.99
C LEU A 44 -16.03 -35.18 -30.04
N ILE A 45 -16.95 -36.15 -29.91
CA ILE A 45 -17.12 -37.23 -30.90
C ILE A 45 -17.47 -36.64 -32.28
N ALA A 46 -18.38 -35.67 -32.33
CA ALA A 46 -18.80 -35.02 -33.57
C ALA A 46 -17.68 -34.20 -34.22
N VAL A 47 -16.81 -33.55 -33.43
CA VAL A 47 -15.61 -32.85 -33.91
C VAL A 47 -14.67 -33.83 -34.62
N ILE A 48 -14.36 -34.98 -33.99
CA ILE A 48 -13.48 -35.99 -34.57
C ILE A 48 -14.06 -36.52 -35.89
N ILE A 49 -15.36 -36.83 -35.92
CA ILE A 49 -16.04 -37.30 -37.13
C ILE A 49 -15.99 -36.24 -38.24
N ASN A 50 -16.24 -34.96 -37.92
CA ASN A 50 -16.24 -33.90 -38.92
C ASN A 50 -14.84 -33.64 -39.49
N ILE A 51 -13.78 -33.69 -38.67
CA ILE A 51 -12.40 -33.55 -39.14
C ILE A 51 -12.04 -34.65 -40.17
N VAL A 52 -12.47 -35.90 -39.92
CA VAL A 52 -12.18 -37.03 -40.81
C VAL A 52 -12.98 -36.94 -42.11
N LEU A 53 -14.27 -36.58 -42.04
CA LEU A 53 -15.18 -36.63 -43.19
C LEU A 53 -15.08 -35.44 -44.15
N TRP A 54 -14.66 -34.27 -43.66
CA TRP A 54 -14.69 -33.03 -44.43
C TRP A 54 -13.32 -32.58 -44.94
N THR A 55 -13.34 -31.72 -45.98
CA THR A 55 -12.16 -31.11 -46.61
C THR A 55 -11.73 -29.82 -45.90
N SER A 56 -10.60 -29.24 -46.30
CA SER A 56 -9.83 -28.23 -45.55
C SER A 56 -10.64 -27.07 -44.95
N VAL A 57 -11.61 -26.50 -45.68
CA VAL A 57 -12.42 -25.36 -45.20
C VAL A 57 -13.28 -25.74 -43.99
N MET A 58 -13.96 -26.88 -44.05
CA MET A 58 -14.84 -27.34 -42.97
C MET A 58 -14.05 -27.91 -41.79
N ARG A 59 -12.82 -28.39 -42.01
CA ARG A 59 -11.90 -28.75 -40.92
C ARG A 59 -11.50 -27.54 -40.09
N LEU A 60 -11.26 -26.40 -40.73
CA LEU A 60 -10.93 -25.16 -40.04
C LEU A 60 -12.09 -24.70 -39.14
N LEU A 61 -13.32 -24.68 -39.68
CA LEU A 61 -14.52 -24.35 -38.89
C LEU A 61 -14.75 -25.32 -37.72
N THR A 62 -14.53 -26.62 -37.95
CA THR A 62 -14.64 -27.64 -36.89
C THR A 62 -13.58 -27.43 -35.80
N PHE A 63 -12.36 -27.05 -36.18
CA PHE A 63 -11.28 -26.75 -35.26
C PHE A 63 -11.57 -25.50 -34.43
N SER A 64 -12.04 -24.41 -35.05
CA SER A 64 -12.40 -23.18 -34.33
C SER A 64 -13.49 -23.43 -33.27
N LEU A 65 -14.54 -24.17 -33.62
CA LEU A 65 -15.58 -24.56 -32.66
C LEU A 65 -15.06 -25.46 -31.53
N ALA A 66 -14.10 -26.35 -31.83
CA ALA A 66 -13.46 -27.18 -30.82
C ALA A 66 -12.63 -26.37 -29.82
N VAL A 67 -11.94 -25.32 -30.28
CA VAL A 67 -11.18 -24.40 -29.42
C VAL A 67 -12.13 -23.62 -28.50
N ILE A 68 -13.21 -23.05 -29.05
CA ILE A 68 -14.21 -22.33 -28.24
C ILE A 68 -14.84 -23.24 -27.19
N TRP A 69 -15.24 -24.45 -27.58
CA TRP A 69 -15.73 -25.46 -26.65
C TRP A 69 -14.71 -25.82 -25.57
N PHE A 70 -13.43 -25.99 -25.92
CA PHE A 70 -12.38 -26.33 -24.96
C PHE A 70 -12.21 -25.25 -23.90
N TYR A 71 -12.18 -23.97 -24.29
CA TYR A 71 -12.11 -22.86 -23.34
C TYR A 71 -13.36 -22.81 -22.44
N ALA A 72 -14.56 -22.96 -23.00
CA ALA A 72 -15.80 -23.01 -22.20
C ALA A 72 -15.82 -24.21 -21.23
N PHE A 73 -15.29 -25.36 -21.66
CA PHE A 73 -15.19 -26.56 -20.83
C PHE A 73 -14.20 -26.39 -19.68
N VAL A 74 -13.01 -25.85 -19.95
CA VAL A 74 -12.02 -25.56 -18.91
C VAL A 74 -12.53 -24.49 -17.94
N ALA A 75 -13.17 -23.43 -18.44
CA ALA A 75 -13.78 -22.41 -17.60
C ALA A 75 -14.83 -23.00 -16.65
N GLY A 76 -15.67 -23.94 -17.12
CA GLY A 76 -16.64 -24.63 -16.28
C GLY A 76 -16.06 -25.68 -15.31
N LEU A 77 -14.77 -26.03 -15.42
CA LEU A 77 -14.07 -26.90 -14.45
C LEU A 77 -13.40 -26.11 -13.32
N VAL A 78 -13.16 -24.81 -13.53
CA VAL A 78 -12.68 -23.92 -12.48
C VAL A 78 -13.89 -23.55 -11.61
N PRO A 79 -13.89 -23.86 -10.30
CA PRO A 79 -14.90 -23.33 -9.40
C PRO A 79 -14.87 -21.81 -9.51
N GLU A 80 -16.00 -21.16 -9.82
CA GLU A 80 -16.10 -19.71 -9.77
C GLU A 80 -15.70 -19.25 -8.36
N SER A 81 -14.54 -18.61 -8.22
CA SER A 81 -14.10 -18.02 -6.94
C SER A 81 -14.86 -16.74 -6.60
N SER A 82 -15.74 -16.25 -7.48
CA SER A 82 -16.70 -15.18 -7.19
C SER A 82 -17.99 -15.72 -6.58
N THR A 83 -17.92 -16.26 -5.37
CA THR A 83 -19.13 -16.36 -4.54
C THR A 83 -19.41 -14.97 -3.99
N ALA A 84 -20.01 -14.10 -4.81
CA ALA A 84 -20.61 -12.87 -4.30
C ALA A 84 -21.77 -13.27 -3.38
N VAL A 85 -21.48 -13.37 -2.08
CA VAL A 85 -22.49 -13.62 -1.05
C VAL A 85 -23.26 -12.33 -0.86
N ASN A 86 -24.38 -12.16 -1.59
CA ASN A 86 -25.32 -11.07 -1.32
C ASN A 86 -26.09 -11.37 -0.04
N LEU A 87 -25.55 -10.91 1.08
CA LEU A 87 -26.17 -11.04 2.40
C LEU A 87 -27.39 -10.13 2.50
N THR A 88 -28.53 -10.71 2.84
CA THR A 88 -29.80 -9.98 3.06
C THR A 88 -30.23 -9.99 4.53
N GLU A 89 -29.75 -10.96 5.31
CA GLU A 89 -29.95 -11.09 6.75
C GLU A 89 -28.79 -11.93 7.33
N LEU A 90 -28.44 -11.69 8.60
CA LEU A 90 -27.47 -12.48 9.36
C LEU A 90 -28.20 -13.23 10.49
N ASP A 91 -27.97 -14.53 10.59
CA ASP A 91 -28.54 -15.36 11.66
C ASP A 91 -27.59 -15.43 12.87
N TRP A 92 -27.75 -14.48 13.78
CA TRP A 92 -26.96 -14.41 15.01
C TRP A 92 -27.32 -15.47 16.06
N SER A 93 -28.24 -16.40 15.77
CA SER A 93 -28.45 -17.58 16.64
C SER A 93 -27.31 -18.59 16.55
N ASP A 94 -26.50 -18.50 15.48
CA ASP A 94 -25.27 -19.26 15.25
C ASP A 94 -24.14 -18.30 14.79
N PRO A 95 -23.45 -17.63 15.74
CA PRO A 95 -22.40 -16.65 15.43
C PRO A 95 -21.26 -17.23 14.59
N GLU A 96 -20.94 -18.50 14.76
CA GLU A 96 -19.93 -19.22 13.99
C GLU A 96 -20.34 -19.34 12.51
N ALA A 97 -21.62 -19.59 12.21
CA ALA A 97 -22.12 -19.57 10.84
C ALA A 97 -22.04 -18.16 10.20
N VAL A 98 -22.23 -17.10 10.98
CA VAL A 98 -22.01 -15.72 10.51
C VAL A 98 -20.53 -15.47 10.22
N ALA A 99 -19.61 -15.98 11.05
CA ALA A 99 -18.18 -15.90 10.79
C ALA A 99 -17.77 -16.68 9.51
N GLU A 100 -18.39 -17.83 9.22
CA GLU A 100 -18.16 -18.54 7.95
C GLU A 100 -18.59 -17.72 6.73
N GLN A 101 -19.71 -17.00 6.81
CA GLN A 101 -20.13 -16.05 5.77
C GLN A 101 -19.14 -14.89 5.64
N GLY A 102 -18.62 -14.39 6.77
CA GLY A 102 -17.57 -13.38 6.83
C GLY A 102 -16.30 -13.82 6.12
N ALA A 103 -15.88 -15.07 6.29
CA ALA A 103 -14.72 -15.63 5.59
C ALA A 103 -14.89 -15.60 4.07
N LEU A 104 -16.10 -15.87 3.56
CA LEU A 104 -16.41 -15.80 2.13
C LEU A 104 -16.33 -14.35 1.62
N VAL A 105 -16.83 -13.38 2.38
CA VAL A 105 -16.72 -11.96 2.02
C VAL A 105 -15.25 -11.51 2.06
N PHE A 106 -14.51 -11.88 3.11
CA PHE A 106 -13.09 -11.56 3.31
C PHE A 106 -12.22 -12.03 2.12
N ASN A 107 -12.44 -13.25 1.64
CA ASN A 107 -11.70 -13.82 0.50
C ASN A 107 -12.29 -13.46 -0.86
N GLY A 108 -13.57 -13.09 -0.91
CA GLY A 108 -14.32 -12.77 -2.11
C GLY A 108 -14.40 -11.26 -2.31
N LYS A 109 -15.60 -10.67 -2.19
CA LYS A 109 -15.84 -9.26 -2.50
C LYS A 109 -14.93 -8.28 -1.74
N GLY A 110 -14.58 -8.60 -0.49
CA GLY A 110 -13.69 -7.79 0.32
C GLY A 110 -12.23 -7.78 -0.16
N GLN A 111 -11.79 -8.81 -0.89
CA GLN A 111 -10.40 -9.00 -1.35
C GLN A 111 -9.36 -8.78 -0.22
N CYS A 112 -9.75 -8.98 1.04
CA CYS A 112 -8.93 -8.67 2.19
C CYS A 112 -7.69 -9.58 2.23
N SER A 113 -7.83 -10.83 1.80
CA SER A 113 -6.75 -11.82 1.72
C SER A 113 -5.68 -11.51 0.67
N ALA A 114 -5.95 -10.59 -0.28
CA ALA A 114 -4.92 -10.10 -1.20
C ALA A 114 -3.85 -9.25 -0.49
N CYS A 115 -4.23 -8.65 0.65
CA CYS A 115 -3.42 -7.70 1.40
C CYS A 115 -3.01 -8.24 2.78
N HIS A 116 -3.93 -8.91 3.46
CA HIS A 116 -3.77 -9.40 4.83
C HIS A 116 -3.65 -10.92 4.87
N THR A 117 -2.66 -11.43 5.61
CA THR A 117 -2.56 -12.85 5.96
C THR A 117 -3.35 -13.16 7.22
N VAL A 118 -3.87 -14.39 7.29
CA VAL A 118 -4.46 -15.02 8.49
C VAL A 118 -3.79 -16.38 8.76
N ASP A 119 -2.59 -16.59 8.21
CA ASP A 119 -1.76 -17.77 8.42
C ASP A 119 -0.52 -17.42 9.24
N THR A 120 -0.40 -18.04 10.42
CA THR A 120 0.75 -17.97 11.34
C THR A 120 2.11 -18.26 10.69
N SER A 121 2.13 -18.94 9.54
CA SER A 121 3.34 -19.36 8.83
C SER A 121 3.74 -18.41 7.71
N ALA A 122 2.89 -17.44 7.37
CA ALA A 122 3.16 -16.48 6.30
C ALA A 122 4.18 -15.42 6.77
N PRO A 123 5.14 -15.02 5.92
CA PRO A 123 6.03 -13.91 6.23
C PRO A 123 5.22 -12.60 6.35
N PRO A 124 5.70 -11.61 7.14
CA PRO A 124 5.10 -10.28 7.18
C PRO A 124 4.95 -9.70 5.78
N GLY A 125 3.71 -9.32 5.43
CA GLY A 125 3.35 -8.83 4.11
C GLY A 125 3.29 -7.30 4.03
N ARG A 126 2.72 -6.80 2.92
CA ARG A 126 2.47 -5.37 2.70
C ARG A 126 1.50 -4.77 3.73
N CYS A 127 0.63 -5.58 4.34
CA CYS A 127 -0.37 -5.14 5.32
C CYS A 127 -0.27 -5.94 6.63
N PRO A 128 -0.85 -5.45 7.74
CA PRO A 128 -0.81 -6.11 9.04
C PRO A 128 -1.31 -7.56 9.02
N ASP A 129 -0.61 -8.46 9.72
CA ASP A 129 -1.09 -9.82 9.96
C ASP A 129 -2.35 -9.81 10.84
N LEU A 130 -3.36 -10.58 10.41
CA LEU A 130 -4.67 -10.68 11.07
C LEU A 130 -4.88 -12.03 11.77
N THR A 131 -3.89 -12.92 11.82
CA THR A 131 -4.01 -14.29 12.35
C THR A 131 -4.51 -14.36 13.80
N ASP A 132 -4.12 -13.40 14.64
CA ASP A 132 -4.53 -13.32 16.06
C ASP A 132 -5.35 -12.04 16.33
N ILE A 133 -5.98 -11.46 15.31
CA ILE A 133 -6.63 -10.15 15.47
C ILE A 133 -7.82 -10.21 16.43
N GLY A 134 -8.50 -11.36 16.56
CA GLY A 134 -9.57 -11.56 17.53
C GLY A 134 -9.12 -11.40 18.99
N VAL A 135 -7.83 -11.64 19.26
CA VAL A 135 -7.21 -11.42 20.59
C VAL A 135 -6.63 -10.01 20.69
N ASN A 136 -5.89 -9.59 19.67
CA ASN A 136 -5.06 -8.39 19.74
C ASN A 136 -5.80 -7.10 19.41
N ALA A 137 -6.99 -7.14 18.79
CA ALA A 137 -7.74 -5.94 18.42
C ALA A 137 -7.97 -4.98 19.60
N ALA A 138 -8.30 -5.50 20.79
CA ALA A 138 -8.53 -4.68 21.98
C ALA A 138 -7.26 -4.05 22.57
N THR A 139 -6.07 -4.46 22.14
CA THR A 139 -4.79 -3.91 22.64
C THR A 139 -4.22 -2.83 21.73
N ARG A 140 -4.79 -2.64 20.53
CA ARG A 140 -4.31 -1.69 19.53
C ARG A 140 -4.49 -0.23 19.94
N VAL A 141 -5.67 0.10 20.47
CA VAL A 141 -6.01 1.47 20.90
C VAL A 141 -6.38 1.45 22.38
N PRO A 142 -5.63 2.16 23.25
CA PRO A 142 -5.94 2.22 24.68
C PRO A 142 -7.37 2.69 24.94
N GLY A 143 -8.15 1.87 25.67
CA GLY A 143 -9.53 2.19 26.04
C GLY A 143 -10.59 1.88 24.98
N MET A 144 -10.20 1.32 23.83
CA MET A 144 -11.12 0.83 22.80
C MET A 144 -11.26 -0.70 22.88
N ASP A 145 -12.48 -1.22 22.75
CA ASP A 145 -12.69 -2.67 22.68
C ASP A 145 -12.38 -3.24 21.29
N ALA A 146 -12.24 -4.57 21.20
CA ALA A 146 -11.88 -5.25 19.96
C ALA A 146 -12.86 -4.99 18.81
N LYS A 147 -14.16 -4.92 19.10
CA LYS A 147 -15.18 -4.76 18.06
C LYS A 147 -15.22 -3.33 17.55
N ALA A 148 -15.15 -2.35 18.44
CA ALA A 148 -15.03 -0.95 18.10
C ALA A 148 -13.79 -0.70 17.23
N TYR A 149 -12.66 -1.32 17.58
CA TYR A 149 -11.44 -1.27 16.77
C TYR A 149 -11.64 -1.83 15.36
N LEU A 150 -12.28 -3.00 15.23
CA LEU A 150 -12.53 -3.62 13.92
C LEU A 150 -13.51 -2.79 13.07
N ILE A 151 -14.54 -2.21 13.69
CA ILE A 151 -15.47 -1.29 13.02
C ILE A 151 -14.70 -0.06 12.52
N GLU A 152 -13.92 0.60 13.39
CA GLU A 152 -13.13 1.76 12.99
C GLU A 152 -12.14 1.41 11.88
N SER A 153 -11.45 0.27 11.98
CA SER A 153 -10.50 -0.20 10.97
C SER A 153 -11.14 -0.39 9.59
N MET A 154 -12.43 -0.76 9.52
CA MET A 154 -13.13 -0.93 8.24
C MET A 154 -13.74 0.37 7.70
N TYR A 155 -14.28 1.24 8.57
CA TYR A 155 -14.93 2.47 8.13
C TYR A 155 -13.96 3.65 7.97
N GLN A 156 -12.94 3.71 8.82
CA GLN A 156 -11.97 4.80 8.94
C GLN A 156 -10.56 4.24 9.26
N PRO A 157 -9.98 3.37 8.40
CA PRO A 157 -8.66 2.75 8.64
C PRO A 157 -7.53 3.76 8.89
N ALA A 158 -7.71 5.01 8.47
CA ALA A 158 -6.73 6.08 8.67
C ALA A 158 -6.66 6.60 10.11
N ASN A 159 -7.66 6.32 10.97
CA ASN A 159 -7.68 6.80 12.35
C ASN A 159 -6.62 6.09 13.21
N TYR A 160 -6.35 4.82 12.90
CA TYR A 160 -5.30 4.05 13.53
C TYR A 160 -4.53 3.25 12.48
N LEU A 161 -3.29 3.65 12.24
CA LEU A 161 -2.36 2.88 11.42
C LEU A 161 -1.57 1.96 12.33
N VAL A 162 -1.66 0.66 12.07
CA VAL A 162 -0.79 -0.30 12.76
C VAL A 162 0.66 0.12 12.50
N PRO A 163 1.47 0.29 13.55
CA PRO A 163 2.84 0.75 13.37
C PRO A 163 3.59 -0.14 12.35
N GLY A 164 4.27 0.51 11.39
CA GLY A 164 4.94 -0.17 10.28
C GLY A 164 4.23 -0.22 8.95
N TYR A 165 2.95 0.10 8.96
CA TYR A 165 2.11 -0.01 7.79
C TYR A 165 1.62 1.37 7.39
N GLY A 166 1.67 1.66 6.09
CA GLY A 166 1.17 2.91 5.53
C GLY A 166 -0.36 2.94 5.48
N LYS A 167 -0.92 4.10 5.19
CA LYS A 167 -2.36 4.31 4.96
C LYS A 167 -2.80 3.79 3.58
N ILE A 168 -2.76 2.47 3.40
CA ILE A 168 -3.07 1.80 2.13
C ILE A 168 -4.41 1.03 2.16
N MET A 169 -4.98 0.82 3.35
CA MET A 169 -6.27 0.13 3.47
C MET A 169 -7.40 1.11 3.08
N PRO A 170 -8.24 0.77 2.09
CA PRO A 170 -9.39 1.60 1.74
C PRO A 170 -10.49 1.52 2.78
N GLU A 171 -11.33 2.54 2.83
CA GLU A 171 -12.62 2.48 3.53
C GLU A 171 -13.52 1.46 2.83
N VAL A 172 -13.74 0.29 3.44
CA VAL A 172 -14.30 -0.89 2.74
C VAL A 172 -15.75 -0.72 2.27
N TRP A 173 -16.45 0.27 2.82
CA TRP A 173 -17.83 0.61 2.45
C TRP A 173 -17.92 1.54 1.23
N LYS A 174 -16.79 2.13 0.79
CA LYS A 174 -16.69 2.93 -0.43
C LYS A 174 -16.23 2.07 -1.61
N ALA A 175 -16.47 2.57 -2.82
CA ALA A 175 -15.82 2.02 -4.01
C ALA A 175 -14.29 2.07 -3.85
N PRO A 176 -13.53 1.07 -4.34
CA PRO A 176 -13.98 -0.01 -5.22
C PRO A 176 -14.58 -1.26 -4.52
N ILE A 177 -14.43 -1.42 -3.20
CA ILE A 177 -14.88 -2.63 -2.49
C ILE A 177 -16.40 -2.63 -2.22
N ALA A 178 -16.93 -1.48 -1.78
CA ALA A 178 -18.35 -1.21 -1.60
C ALA A 178 -19.12 -2.30 -0.81
N LEU A 179 -18.59 -2.69 0.36
CA LEU A 179 -19.28 -3.61 1.27
C LEU A 179 -20.53 -2.95 1.88
N SER A 180 -21.59 -3.74 1.96
CA SER A 180 -22.81 -3.44 2.71
C SER A 180 -22.59 -3.62 4.22
N LYS A 181 -23.54 -3.12 5.01
CA LYS A 181 -23.52 -3.27 6.48
C LYS A 181 -23.32 -4.73 6.90
N LEU A 182 -24.14 -5.61 6.31
CA LEU A 182 -24.20 -7.02 6.68
C LEU A 182 -22.92 -7.75 6.27
N GLU A 183 -22.34 -7.39 5.13
CA GLU A 183 -21.03 -7.92 4.72
C GLU A 183 -19.93 -7.49 5.69
N ILE A 184 -19.93 -6.24 6.15
CA ILE A 184 -18.98 -5.76 7.15
C ILE A 184 -19.19 -6.46 8.50
N GLU A 185 -20.44 -6.59 8.97
CA GLU A 185 -20.78 -7.32 10.20
C GLU A 185 -20.29 -8.78 10.16
N ALA A 186 -20.48 -9.47 9.04
CA ALA A 186 -20.00 -10.84 8.87
C ALA A 186 -18.46 -10.90 8.89
N VAL A 187 -17.78 -9.97 8.20
CA VAL A 187 -16.31 -9.89 8.24
C VAL A 187 -15.79 -9.62 9.66
N ILE A 188 -16.45 -8.76 10.46
CA ILE A 188 -16.09 -8.57 11.88
C ILE A 188 -16.18 -9.89 12.63
N ALA A 189 -17.26 -10.65 12.47
CA ALA A 189 -17.42 -11.93 13.14
C ALA A 189 -16.29 -12.90 12.77
N TYR A 190 -15.91 -12.96 11.50
CA TYR A 190 -14.77 -13.76 11.04
C TYR A 190 -13.43 -13.30 11.64
N LEU A 191 -13.19 -12.00 11.73
CA LEU A 191 -11.97 -11.46 12.33
C LEU A 191 -11.93 -11.71 13.85
N GLN A 192 -13.06 -11.60 14.54
CA GLN A 192 -13.18 -11.97 15.95
C GLN A 192 -12.89 -13.46 16.16
N SER A 193 -13.32 -14.33 15.25
CA SER A 193 -13.05 -15.77 15.34
C SER A 193 -11.57 -16.14 15.14
N GLN A 194 -10.70 -15.19 14.73
CA GLN A 194 -9.25 -15.37 14.68
C GLN A 194 -8.65 -15.26 16.10
N GLY A 195 -9.05 -16.18 16.98
CA GLY A 195 -8.56 -16.33 18.35
C GLY A 195 -9.39 -15.68 19.45
N GLY A 196 -10.44 -14.90 19.12
CA GLY A 196 -11.32 -14.22 20.08
C GLY A 196 -12.74 -14.82 20.18
N GLU A 197 -13.59 -14.19 21.00
CA GLU A 197 -15.02 -14.50 21.11
C GLU A 197 -15.83 -13.61 20.15
N ILE A 198 -16.75 -14.21 19.40
CA ILE A 198 -17.63 -13.48 18.48
C ILE A 198 -18.70 -12.75 19.30
N ASP A 199 -18.78 -11.43 19.15
CA ASP A 199 -19.87 -10.64 19.75
C ASP A 199 -21.03 -10.50 18.73
N PRO A 200 -22.19 -11.13 18.99
CA PRO A 200 -23.32 -11.12 18.06
C PRO A 200 -24.13 -9.83 18.05
N THR A 201 -23.77 -8.83 18.85
CA THR A 201 -24.54 -7.58 18.97
C THR A 201 -24.44 -6.74 17.69
N PRO A 202 -25.52 -6.46 16.94
CA PRO A 202 -25.42 -5.60 15.76
C PRO A 202 -24.94 -4.19 16.14
N PHE A 203 -24.16 -3.54 15.26
CA PHE A 203 -23.66 -2.18 15.51
C PHE A 203 -24.40 -1.15 14.65
N ASP A 204 -24.41 0.11 15.09
CA ASP A 204 -24.88 1.22 14.26
C ASP A 204 -23.71 1.74 13.41
N GLU A 205 -23.93 1.88 12.10
CA GLU A 205 -22.85 2.33 11.23
C GLU A 205 -22.40 3.75 11.59
N PRO A 206 -21.07 4.01 11.62
CA PRO A 206 -20.54 5.33 11.94
C PRO A 206 -20.62 6.31 10.75
N ILE A 207 -21.54 6.07 9.81
CA ILE A 207 -21.73 6.84 8.57
C ILE A 207 -23.20 7.02 8.23
N ASP A 208 -23.54 8.10 7.52
CA ASP A 208 -24.83 8.24 6.84
C ASP A 208 -24.67 7.90 5.36
N ARG A 209 -25.04 6.67 4.98
CA ARG A 209 -24.94 6.22 3.58
C ARG A 209 -25.77 7.08 2.61
N ALA A 210 -26.88 7.69 3.06
CA ALA A 210 -27.74 8.50 2.21
C ALA A 210 -27.12 9.87 1.89
N ASP A 211 -26.47 10.49 2.87
CA ASP A 211 -25.71 11.73 2.67
C ASP A 211 -24.47 11.49 1.79
N VAL A 212 -23.78 10.35 1.94
CA VAL A 212 -22.59 10.05 1.13
C VAL A 212 -22.93 9.76 -0.33
N ALA A 213 -24.01 9.03 -0.60
CA ALA A 213 -24.48 8.82 -1.98
C ALA A 213 -24.87 10.14 -2.67
N THR A 214 -25.44 11.07 -1.90
CA THR A 214 -25.83 12.40 -2.39
C THR A 214 -24.60 13.31 -2.60
N ALA A 215 -23.59 13.24 -1.72
CA ALA A 215 -22.33 13.96 -1.88
C ALA A 215 -21.49 13.42 -3.05
N ALA A 216 -21.41 12.10 -3.21
CA ALA A 216 -20.72 11.46 -4.32
C ALA A 216 -21.40 11.71 -5.68
N ALA A 217 -22.74 11.76 -5.72
CA ALA A 217 -23.50 12.09 -6.93
C ALA A 217 -23.50 13.60 -7.26
N ALA A 218 -23.23 14.47 -6.27
CA ALA A 218 -23.18 15.92 -6.45
C ALA A 218 -21.79 16.43 -6.87
N LEU A 219 -20.73 15.65 -6.65
CA LEU A 219 -19.41 15.97 -7.16
C LEU A 219 -19.32 15.49 -8.63
N PRO A 220 -19.11 16.39 -9.61
CA PRO A 220 -18.74 15.94 -10.95
C PRO A 220 -17.50 15.04 -10.86
N PRO A 221 -17.30 14.07 -11.77
CA PRO A 221 -16.06 13.32 -11.82
C PRO A 221 -14.91 14.33 -11.81
N LEU A 222 -14.00 14.20 -10.85
CA LEU A 222 -12.87 15.12 -10.68
C LEU A 222 -11.98 15.16 -11.93
N LEU A 223 -12.17 14.24 -12.87
CA LEU A 223 -11.38 14.09 -14.06
C LEU A 223 -12.18 14.01 -15.35
N THR A 224 -11.79 14.86 -16.28
CA THR A 224 -12.03 14.77 -17.72
C THR A 224 -10.75 14.32 -18.45
N GLY A 225 -9.85 13.63 -17.75
CA GLY A 225 -8.58 13.17 -18.31
C GLY A 225 -8.75 11.98 -19.26
N ASP A 226 -7.77 11.79 -20.14
CA ASP A 226 -7.70 10.67 -21.07
C ASP A 226 -6.69 9.62 -20.55
N PRO A 227 -7.12 8.39 -20.22
CA PRO A 227 -6.24 7.32 -19.77
C PRO A 227 -5.10 6.97 -20.74
N GLU A 228 -5.30 7.10 -22.05
CA GLU A 228 -4.23 6.80 -23.03
C GLU A 228 -3.17 7.89 -23.04
N LEU A 229 -3.58 9.16 -22.92
CA LEU A 229 -2.63 10.25 -22.69
C LEU A 229 -1.94 10.11 -21.33
N GLY A 230 -2.66 9.63 -20.31
CA GLY A 230 -2.10 9.38 -18.98
C GLY A 230 -1.03 8.31 -18.98
N LYS A 231 -1.25 7.22 -19.73
CA LYS A 231 -0.26 6.18 -19.97
C LYS A 231 1.00 6.74 -20.62
N LYS A 232 0.85 7.67 -21.57
CA LYS A 232 1.98 8.38 -22.18
C LYS A 232 2.73 9.24 -21.15
N VAL A 233 2.01 9.97 -20.30
CA VAL A 233 2.62 10.75 -19.21
C VAL A 233 3.39 9.84 -18.24
N PHE A 234 2.84 8.68 -17.87
CA PHE A 234 3.51 7.71 -16.98
C PHE A 234 4.87 7.25 -17.52
N VAL A 235 4.99 7.11 -18.85
CA VAL A 235 6.24 6.78 -19.54
C VAL A 235 7.15 8.00 -19.65
N ASP A 236 6.64 9.12 -20.18
CA ASP A 236 7.42 10.32 -20.51
C ASP A 236 7.96 11.03 -19.24
N ALA A 237 7.21 10.99 -18.13
CA ALA A 237 7.63 11.49 -16.82
C ALA A 237 8.51 10.50 -16.05
N ALA A 238 8.96 9.42 -16.70
CA ALA A 238 9.87 8.40 -16.17
C ALA A 238 9.34 7.64 -14.93
N CYS A 239 8.03 7.63 -14.67
CA CYS A 239 7.45 6.83 -13.59
C CYS A 239 7.75 5.34 -13.78
N ILE A 240 7.76 4.89 -15.05
CA ILE A 240 8.13 3.51 -15.46
C ILE A 240 9.55 3.10 -15.06
N SER A 241 10.45 4.05 -14.79
CA SER A 241 11.83 3.76 -14.41
C SER A 241 11.93 3.17 -13.01
N CYS A 242 10.87 3.25 -12.20
CA CYS A 242 10.83 2.64 -10.87
C CYS A 242 9.56 1.79 -10.67
N HIS A 243 8.42 2.22 -11.20
CA HIS A 243 7.12 1.56 -11.01
C HIS A 243 6.77 0.63 -12.18
N ALA A 244 6.59 -0.65 -11.86
CA ALA A 244 6.06 -1.62 -12.81
C ALA A 244 4.54 -1.48 -12.98
N VAL A 245 4.06 -1.65 -14.22
CA VAL A 245 2.64 -1.75 -14.55
C VAL A 245 2.47 -2.86 -15.59
N THR A 246 1.55 -3.79 -15.32
CA THR A 246 1.23 -4.89 -16.22
C THR A 246 0.82 -4.35 -17.60
N GLY A 247 1.49 -4.84 -18.66
CA GLY A 247 1.24 -4.39 -20.03
C GLY A 247 2.00 -3.13 -20.45
N ILE A 248 2.93 -2.64 -19.62
CA ILE A 248 3.90 -1.60 -19.95
C ILE A 248 5.30 -2.16 -19.76
N GLU A 249 6.15 -2.10 -20.79
CA GLU A 249 7.53 -2.54 -20.68
C GLU A 249 8.33 -1.54 -19.84
N SER A 250 8.80 -1.97 -18.67
CA SER A 250 9.74 -1.20 -17.85
C SER A 250 11.16 -1.29 -18.42
N PRO A 251 12.00 -0.24 -18.29
CA PRO A 251 13.42 -0.33 -18.57
C PRO A 251 14.09 -1.44 -17.74
N ALA A 252 15.13 -2.08 -18.25
CA ALA A 252 15.81 -3.13 -17.47
C ALA A 252 16.55 -2.52 -16.27
N ALA A 253 16.54 -3.21 -15.12
CA ALA A 253 17.29 -2.78 -13.93
C ALA A 253 18.77 -2.58 -14.27
N GLY A 254 19.28 -1.36 -14.09
CA GLY A 254 20.65 -0.97 -14.44
C GLY A 254 20.84 -0.32 -15.82
N GLU A 255 19.78 -0.07 -16.60
CA GLU A 255 19.82 0.79 -17.78
C GLU A 255 19.63 2.27 -17.39
N THR A 256 20.51 3.16 -17.88
CA THR A 256 20.34 4.60 -17.68
C THR A 256 19.33 5.13 -18.68
N THR A 257 18.22 5.68 -18.21
CA THR A 257 17.48 6.69 -18.97
C THR A 257 18.30 7.99 -19.03
N ASN A 258 17.91 8.97 -19.84
CA ASN A 258 18.76 10.09 -20.28
C ASN A 258 19.31 11.06 -19.19
N GLU A 259 19.16 10.77 -17.91
CA GLU A 259 19.80 11.46 -16.78
C GLU A 259 20.11 10.40 -15.71
N ASP A 260 21.19 10.56 -14.95
CA ASP A 260 21.79 9.64 -13.97
C ASP A 260 20.82 9.07 -12.91
N PHE A 261 19.83 8.28 -13.32
CA PHE A 261 18.82 7.67 -12.48
C PHE A 261 19.04 6.16 -12.46
N GLU A 262 19.46 5.65 -11.30
CA GLU A 262 19.51 4.22 -11.06
C GLU A 262 18.07 3.69 -10.98
N VAL A 263 17.76 2.64 -11.72
CA VAL A 263 16.46 1.94 -11.64
C VAL A 263 16.36 1.30 -10.26
N VAL A 264 15.65 1.96 -9.34
CA VAL A 264 15.34 1.43 -8.01
C VAL A 264 14.00 0.69 -8.07
N THR A 265 13.87 -0.42 -7.34
CA THR A 265 12.60 -1.14 -7.21
C THR A 265 11.60 -0.32 -6.41
N ALA A 266 10.50 0.12 -7.02
CA ALA A 266 9.37 0.75 -6.35
C ALA A 266 8.13 -0.18 -6.33
N PRO A 267 7.05 0.17 -5.61
CA PRO A 267 5.84 -0.65 -5.59
C PRO A 267 5.27 -0.89 -6.98
N ASP A 268 4.85 -2.12 -7.27
CA ASP A 268 4.05 -2.44 -8.45
C ASP A 268 2.71 -1.69 -8.39
N LEU A 269 2.34 -1.03 -9.48
CA LEU A 269 1.16 -0.17 -9.60
C LEU A 269 0.02 -0.82 -10.41
N SER A 270 0.18 -2.06 -10.89
CA SER A 270 -0.80 -2.76 -11.74
C SER A 270 -2.21 -2.83 -11.14
N GLU A 271 -2.29 -2.77 -9.82
CA GLU A 271 -3.53 -2.87 -9.04
C GLU A 271 -3.71 -1.67 -8.09
N ILE A 272 -3.01 -0.56 -8.33
CA ILE A 272 -3.00 0.55 -7.36
C ILE A 272 -4.41 1.13 -7.13
N ALA A 273 -5.26 1.20 -8.16
CA ALA A 273 -6.63 1.68 -8.05
C ALA A 273 -7.63 0.63 -7.55
N ALA A 274 -7.20 -0.63 -7.39
CA ALA A 274 -8.04 -1.66 -6.76
C ALA A 274 -8.22 -1.40 -5.25
N PHE A 275 -7.26 -0.69 -4.63
CA PHE A 275 -7.21 -0.51 -3.18
C PHE A 275 -7.08 0.95 -2.75
N ASN A 276 -6.84 1.87 -3.68
CA ASN A 276 -6.61 3.28 -3.34
C ASN A 276 -7.58 4.19 -4.10
N ASP A 277 -8.04 5.22 -3.40
CA ASP A 277 -8.84 6.26 -4.01
C ASP A 277 -7.97 7.26 -4.79
N MET A 278 -8.62 8.07 -5.59
CA MET A 278 -7.97 9.07 -6.45
C MET A 278 -7.16 10.10 -5.66
N ARG A 279 -7.60 10.43 -4.44
CA ARG A 279 -6.91 11.40 -3.59
C ARG A 279 -5.60 10.84 -3.08
N TYR A 280 -5.56 9.55 -2.74
CA TYR A 280 -4.32 8.85 -2.42
C TYR A 280 -3.33 8.89 -3.61
N LEU A 281 -3.81 8.63 -4.83
CA LEU A 281 -2.96 8.67 -6.04
C LEU A 281 -2.39 10.08 -6.26
N GLU A 282 -3.23 11.11 -6.13
CA GLU A 282 -2.83 12.50 -6.28
C GLU A 282 -1.82 12.94 -5.20
N GLU A 283 -2.09 12.64 -3.94
CA GLU A 283 -1.19 12.95 -2.81
C GLU A 283 0.17 12.26 -2.97
N SER A 284 0.16 10.99 -3.39
CA SER A 284 1.40 10.21 -3.62
C SER A 284 2.29 10.81 -4.72
N ILE A 285 1.70 11.49 -5.70
CA ILE A 285 2.44 12.15 -6.79
C ILE A 285 2.89 13.55 -6.37
N LEU A 286 2.01 14.32 -5.73
CA LEU A 286 2.27 15.73 -5.44
C LEU A 286 3.12 15.95 -4.20
N VAL A 287 3.06 15.04 -3.22
CA VAL A 287 3.80 15.14 -1.95
C VAL A 287 4.40 13.78 -1.60
N PRO A 288 5.35 13.28 -2.43
CA PRO A 288 5.96 11.98 -2.20
C PRO A 288 6.71 11.97 -0.86
N GLY A 289 6.53 10.92 -0.06
CA GLY A 289 7.16 10.80 1.26
C GLY A 289 6.22 11.04 2.44
N VAL A 290 5.04 11.63 2.24
CA VAL A 290 4.00 11.68 3.28
C VAL A 290 3.51 10.27 3.62
N GLN A 291 3.42 9.41 2.61
CA GLN A 291 3.11 7.99 2.77
C GLN A 291 4.17 7.19 2.02
N ILE A 292 4.87 6.33 2.75
CA ILE A 292 5.88 5.43 2.19
C ILE A 292 5.43 4.01 2.47
N VAL A 293 5.26 3.23 1.40
CA VAL A 293 4.89 1.82 1.52
C VAL A 293 6.06 1.05 2.14
N SER A 294 5.78 0.21 3.14
CA SER A 294 6.77 -0.67 3.76
C SER A 294 7.51 -1.48 2.70
N GLY A 295 8.84 -1.56 2.80
CA GLY A 295 9.69 -2.20 1.80
C GLY A 295 10.34 -1.25 0.79
N TYR A 296 9.94 0.03 0.75
CA TYR A 296 10.32 0.94 -0.35
C TYR A 296 10.87 2.32 0.09
N GLY A 297 10.94 2.59 1.39
CA GLY A 297 11.57 3.81 1.92
C GLY A 297 13.09 3.68 1.98
N ALA A 298 13.82 4.77 1.76
CA ALA A 298 15.23 4.85 2.14
C ALA A 298 15.35 5.32 3.59
N VAL A 299 16.19 4.66 4.38
CA VAL A 299 16.38 4.95 5.80
C VAL A 299 17.84 5.27 6.07
N THR A 300 18.06 6.35 6.82
CA THR A 300 19.34 6.65 7.45
C THR A 300 19.11 6.83 8.93
N VAL A 301 19.80 6.01 9.74
CA VAL A 301 19.62 5.99 11.18
C VAL A 301 20.92 5.65 11.89
N ARG A 302 21.16 6.25 13.07
CA ARG A 302 22.31 5.96 13.91
C ARG A 302 21.85 5.33 15.23
N ALA A 303 22.39 4.17 15.56
CA ALA A 303 22.06 3.44 16.78
C ALA A 303 23.30 2.77 17.37
N LYS A 304 23.55 2.98 18.67
CA LYS A 304 24.69 2.43 19.41
C LYS A 304 26.03 2.72 18.73
N GLY A 305 26.21 3.93 18.22
CA GLY A 305 27.40 4.37 17.50
C GLY A 305 27.55 3.83 16.07
N THR A 306 26.59 3.06 15.56
CA THR A 306 26.61 2.49 14.20
C THR A 306 25.59 3.20 13.32
N THR A 307 26.02 3.62 12.13
CA THR A 307 25.12 4.18 11.11
C THR A 307 24.62 3.07 10.19
N PHE A 308 23.30 2.97 10.07
CA PHE A 308 22.63 2.10 9.12
C PHE A 308 22.01 2.95 8.02
N GLN A 309 22.38 2.64 6.77
CA GLN A 309 21.82 3.28 5.59
C GLN A 309 21.34 2.19 4.63
N GLY A 310 20.06 2.19 4.29
CA GLY A 310 19.47 1.11 3.50
C GLY A 310 17.98 1.29 3.24
N THR A 311 17.30 0.19 2.92
CA THR A 311 15.87 0.18 2.62
C THR A 311 15.05 -0.17 3.86
N LEU A 312 13.95 0.54 4.09
CA LEU A 312 12.96 0.25 5.12
C LEU A 312 12.25 -1.05 4.76
N VAL A 313 12.43 -2.11 5.55
CA VAL A 313 11.67 -3.36 5.40
C VAL A 313 10.35 -3.27 6.13
N SER A 314 10.39 -2.83 7.38
CA SER A 314 9.25 -2.57 8.25
C SER A 314 9.60 -1.58 9.36
N GLN A 315 8.58 -1.00 9.98
CA GLN A 315 8.69 -0.11 11.14
C GLN A 315 7.64 -0.54 12.18
N ASP A 316 7.71 -0.10 13.42
CA ASP A 316 6.60 -0.02 14.35
C ASP A 316 6.90 1.07 15.40
N GLU A 317 6.16 1.14 16.51
CA GLU A 317 6.36 2.13 17.57
C GLU A 317 7.60 1.83 18.45
N GLU A 318 8.15 0.62 18.36
CA GLU A 318 9.28 0.18 19.19
C GLU A 318 10.57 0.00 18.38
N LYS A 319 10.47 -0.37 17.10
CA LYS A 319 11.60 -0.80 16.27
C LYS A 319 11.42 -0.51 14.78
N ILE A 320 12.53 -0.61 14.06
CA ILE A 320 12.58 -0.64 12.61
C ILE A 320 13.41 -1.82 12.13
N VAL A 321 13.10 -2.31 10.93
CA VAL A 321 13.92 -3.28 10.22
C VAL A 321 14.48 -2.60 8.98
N VAL A 322 15.80 -2.46 8.92
CA VAL A 322 16.53 -1.84 7.81
C VAL A 322 17.32 -2.90 7.07
N ARG A 323 17.14 -3.00 5.76
CA ARG A 323 17.95 -3.84 4.89
C ARG A 323 19.12 -3.03 4.35
N THR A 324 20.34 -3.40 4.73
CA THR A 324 21.56 -2.81 4.19
C THR A 324 22.19 -3.75 3.15
N LYS A 325 23.06 -3.21 2.31
CA LYS A 325 23.80 -3.97 1.31
C LYS A 325 25.29 -3.81 1.56
N THR A 326 25.97 -4.93 1.79
CA THR A 326 27.42 -4.95 1.98
C THR A 326 28.16 -4.66 0.67
N ALA A 327 29.46 -4.33 0.75
CA ALA A 327 30.30 -4.08 -0.43
C ALA A 327 30.35 -5.27 -1.42
N ASP A 328 30.14 -6.49 -0.93
CA ASP A 328 30.08 -7.72 -1.73
C ASP A 328 28.69 -7.99 -2.31
N GLY A 329 27.73 -7.08 -2.10
CA GLY A 329 26.36 -7.15 -2.62
C GLY A 329 25.42 -8.06 -1.83
N VAL A 330 25.84 -8.59 -0.68
CA VAL A 330 25.00 -9.38 0.22
C VAL A 330 24.08 -8.44 1.00
N GLU A 331 22.78 -8.73 0.98
CA GLU A 331 21.78 -8.00 1.75
C GLU A 331 21.69 -8.55 3.18
N GLU A 332 21.67 -7.65 4.16
CA GLU A 332 21.52 -7.97 5.58
C GLU A 332 20.38 -7.15 6.19
N GLU A 333 19.53 -7.79 6.98
CA GLU A 333 18.44 -7.10 7.70
C GLU A 333 18.85 -6.86 9.15
N HIS A 334 18.68 -5.62 9.61
CA HIS A 334 19.01 -5.18 10.96
C HIS A 334 17.73 -4.71 11.66
N THR A 335 17.40 -5.34 12.79
CA THR A 335 16.35 -4.85 13.68
C THR A 335 16.95 -3.86 14.67
N ILE A 336 16.45 -2.63 14.66
CA ILE A 336 16.95 -1.52 15.48
C ILE A 336 15.79 -1.03 16.34
N LEU A 337 15.96 -1.01 17.67
CA LEU A 337 14.96 -0.43 18.56
C LEU A 337 15.04 1.10 18.48
N LEU A 338 13.89 1.78 18.42
CA LEU A 338 13.82 3.24 18.44
C LEU A 338 14.38 3.84 19.75
N SER A 339 14.31 3.07 20.84
CA SER A 339 14.93 3.43 22.11
C SER A 339 16.47 3.41 22.08
N GLU A 340 17.07 2.68 21.13
CA GLU A 340 18.52 2.51 20.98
C GLU A 340 19.15 3.51 20.01
N LEU A 341 18.34 4.41 19.42
CA LEU A 341 18.86 5.49 18.59
C LEU A 341 19.78 6.40 19.39
N ASP A 342 20.86 6.81 18.74
CA ASP A 342 21.79 7.80 19.28
C ASP A 342 21.15 9.18 19.23
N ASP A 343 21.41 10.01 20.24
CA ASP A 343 21.06 11.43 20.18
C ASP A 343 22.01 12.15 19.22
N GLU A 344 21.43 12.92 18.31
CA GLU A 344 22.17 13.79 17.40
C GLU A 344 22.08 15.25 17.86
N PRO A 345 23.18 16.02 17.79
CA PRO A 345 23.14 17.45 18.06
C PRO A 345 22.27 18.18 17.02
N ILE A 346 21.55 19.21 17.48
CA ILE A 346 20.62 20.00 16.69
C ILE A 346 20.99 21.48 16.84
N GLU A 347 21.43 22.09 15.74
CA GLU A 347 21.77 23.53 15.71
C GLU A 347 20.52 24.40 15.57
N ASP A 348 19.56 23.93 14.76
CA ASP A 348 18.36 24.65 14.37
C ASP A 348 17.09 23.85 14.70
N LEU A 349 16.19 24.48 15.43
CA LEU A 349 14.94 23.91 15.92
C LEU A 349 13.75 24.07 14.96
N GLU A 350 13.98 24.50 13.71
CA GLU A 350 12.95 24.55 12.69
C GLU A 350 12.65 23.15 12.10
N ASN A 351 11.36 22.87 11.85
CA ASN A 351 10.88 21.68 11.14
C ASN A 351 11.42 20.34 11.68
N LEU A 352 11.46 20.18 13.00
CA LEU A 352 12.07 19.03 13.67
C LEU A 352 11.44 17.69 13.23
N LYS A 353 10.11 17.62 13.15
CA LYS A 353 9.40 16.41 12.72
C LYS A 353 9.69 16.09 11.26
N ALA A 354 9.73 17.11 10.38
CA ALA A 354 10.05 16.91 8.97
C ALA A 354 11.51 16.46 8.77
N LYS A 355 12.42 16.90 9.65
CA LYS A 355 13.81 16.43 9.71
C LYS A 355 13.93 15.01 10.33
N GLY A 356 12.83 14.41 10.79
CA GLY A 356 12.77 13.03 11.30
C GLY A 356 13.08 12.90 12.80
N TYR A 357 13.07 13.98 13.58
CA TYR A 357 13.31 13.90 15.02
C TYR A 357 12.08 13.36 15.76
N LEU A 358 12.30 12.33 16.57
CA LEU A 358 11.27 11.67 17.39
C LEU A 358 11.25 12.25 18.80
N THR A 359 12.44 12.52 19.35
CA THR A 359 12.63 13.08 20.68
C THR A 359 13.43 14.37 20.58
N LEU A 360 13.28 15.20 21.61
CA LEU A 360 14.06 16.41 21.78
C LEU A 360 14.51 16.52 23.23
N THR A 361 15.77 16.88 23.40
CA THR A 361 16.40 17.24 24.67
C THR A 361 16.90 18.68 24.54
N LEU A 362 16.29 19.60 25.27
CA LEU A 362 16.64 21.03 25.25
C LEU A 362 16.78 21.56 26.68
N THR A 363 17.45 22.71 26.84
CA THR A 363 17.54 23.37 28.15
C THR A 363 16.91 24.76 28.04
N PRO A 364 15.72 24.99 28.63
CA PRO A 364 15.10 26.31 28.64
C PRO A 364 16.00 27.37 29.29
N THR A 365 15.93 28.62 28.85
CA THR A 365 16.79 29.70 29.39
C THR A 365 16.55 29.97 30.88
N ASP A 366 15.34 29.67 31.38
CA ASP A 366 14.94 29.81 32.78
C ASP A 366 15.12 28.53 33.61
N ALA A 367 15.71 27.48 33.04
CA ALA A 367 15.93 26.19 33.70
C ALA A 367 17.41 25.87 33.90
N ASP A 368 17.70 25.19 35.01
CA ASP A 368 19.04 24.73 35.37
C ASP A 368 19.34 23.30 34.85
N ALA A 369 18.35 22.60 34.31
CA ALA A 369 18.48 21.21 33.86
C ALA A 369 17.79 21.00 32.49
N PRO A 370 18.33 20.10 31.65
CA PRO A 370 17.71 19.77 30.39
C PRO A 370 16.38 19.04 30.59
N VAL A 371 15.45 19.29 29.68
CA VAL A 371 14.17 18.61 29.56
C VAL A 371 14.22 17.73 28.32
N SER A 372 13.88 16.45 28.48
CA SER A 372 13.83 15.46 27.40
C SER A 372 12.43 14.88 27.27
N GLY A 373 11.94 14.75 26.04
CA GLY A 373 10.62 14.19 25.76
C GLY A 373 10.38 13.88 24.30
N GLU A 374 9.26 13.21 24.02
CA GLU A 374 8.79 12.91 22.66
C GLU A 374 8.16 14.15 22.03
N ILE A 375 8.41 14.43 20.76
CA ILE A 375 7.85 15.59 20.06
C ILE A 375 6.38 15.32 19.68
N VAL A 376 5.44 15.96 20.38
CA VAL A 376 3.99 15.81 20.13
C VAL A 376 3.53 16.72 19.01
N SER A 377 3.93 17.98 19.03
CA SER A 377 3.59 18.98 18.02
C SER A 377 4.62 20.10 17.98
N GLU A 378 4.68 20.80 16.85
CA GLU A 378 5.52 22.00 16.72
C GLU A 378 4.80 23.07 15.89
N THR A 379 5.22 24.31 16.10
CA THR A 379 4.91 25.47 15.28
C THR A 379 6.22 26.15 14.89
N ASP A 380 6.16 27.24 14.13
CA ASP A 380 7.35 28.02 13.78
C ASP A 380 8.06 28.59 15.02
N GLU A 381 7.31 28.87 16.10
CA GLU A 381 7.85 29.51 17.32
C GLU A 381 8.05 28.55 18.49
N THR A 382 7.28 27.47 18.56
CA THR A 382 7.22 26.61 19.76
C THR A 382 7.27 25.12 19.42
N VAL A 383 7.72 24.31 20.38
CA VAL A 383 7.70 22.85 20.34
C VAL A 383 7.03 22.30 21.59
N THR A 384 6.15 21.31 21.44
CA THR A 384 5.49 20.64 22.56
C THR A 384 6.05 19.24 22.72
N LEU A 385 6.59 18.96 23.91
CA LEU A 385 7.18 17.69 24.29
C LEU A 385 6.29 16.95 25.29
N LYS A 386 6.16 15.64 25.13
CA LYS A 386 5.59 14.76 26.15
C LYS A 386 6.70 14.33 27.10
N VAL A 387 6.62 14.84 28.32
CA VAL A 387 7.60 14.60 29.39
C VAL A 387 6.90 13.77 30.47
N GLY A 388 7.16 12.46 30.47
CA GLY A 388 6.38 11.53 31.28
C GLY A 388 4.93 11.42 30.78
N GLU A 389 3.96 11.78 31.62
CA GLU A 389 2.53 11.77 31.27
C GLU A 389 1.99 13.16 30.89
N GLU A 390 2.79 14.22 30.99
CA GLU A 390 2.37 15.60 30.77
C GLU A 390 2.96 16.18 29.48
N ASN A 391 2.16 17.01 28.80
CA ASN A 391 2.62 17.78 27.64
C ASN A 391 3.12 19.15 28.10
N GLN A 392 4.33 19.53 27.72
CA GLN A 392 4.96 20.81 28.03
C GLN A 392 5.37 21.51 26.74
N THR A 393 5.07 22.80 26.62
CA THR A 393 5.38 23.61 25.44
C THR A 393 6.54 24.56 25.73
N PHE A 394 7.54 24.55 24.85
CA PHE A 394 8.75 25.36 24.95
C PHE A 394 8.86 26.29 23.74
N SER A 395 9.38 27.49 23.98
CA SER A 395 9.75 28.44 22.93
C SER A 395 11.06 28.01 22.29
N LYS A 396 11.12 27.99 20.95
CA LYS A 396 12.32 27.63 20.19
C LYS A 396 13.42 28.70 20.29
N THR A 397 13.07 29.92 20.69
CA THR A 397 14.04 31.00 20.92
C THR A 397 14.59 31.01 22.34
N ASP A 398 13.84 30.49 23.32
CA ASP A 398 14.19 30.53 24.75
C ASP A 398 14.86 29.22 25.18
N VAL A 399 15.88 28.84 24.42
CA VAL A 399 16.69 27.64 24.66
C VAL A 399 18.15 28.05 24.79
N LYS A 400 18.81 27.57 25.84
CA LYS A 400 20.25 27.78 26.03
C LYS A 400 21.03 27.13 24.89
N MET A 401 22.02 27.85 24.38
CA MET A 401 22.94 27.31 23.38
C MET A 401 24.07 26.56 24.10
N GLN A 402 24.49 25.43 23.56
CA GLN A 402 25.67 24.70 23.99
C GLN A 402 26.74 24.76 22.90
N MET A 403 27.99 24.85 23.31
CA MET A 403 29.15 24.72 22.43
C MET A 403 29.87 23.42 22.72
N THR A 404 30.20 22.70 21.67
CA THR A 404 31.21 21.63 21.72
C THR A 404 32.50 22.18 21.15
N LEU A 405 33.57 22.17 21.95
CA LEU A 405 34.92 22.49 21.52
C LEU A 405 35.71 21.20 21.39
N VAL A 406 36.48 21.07 20.31
CA VAL A 406 37.43 19.98 20.09
C VAL A 406 38.82 20.59 20.05
N ASP A 407 39.72 20.14 20.93
CA ASP A 407 41.12 20.56 20.90
C ASP A 407 41.97 19.73 19.92
N PHE A 408 43.23 20.12 19.73
CA PHE A 408 44.18 19.42 18.86
C PHE A 408 44.55 18.00 19.31
N ASP A 409 44.23 17.64 20.57
CA ASP A 409 44.39 16.29 21.10
C ASP A 409 43.09 15.46 20.93
N ALA A 410 42.09 16.00 20.21
CA ALA A 410 40.76 15.45 19.99
C ALA A 410 39.94 15.21 21.27
N ILE A 411 40.17 16.04 22.29
CA ILE A 411 39.37 16.06 23.52
C ILE A 411 38.18 16.99 23.29
N GLU A 412 36.97 16.44 23.47
CA GLU A 412 35.73 17.19 23.37
C GLU A 412 35.36 17.81 24.73
N THR A 413 35.04 19.10 24.72
CA THR A 413 34.49 19.82 25.86
C THR A 413 33.15 20.42 25.48
N VAL A 414 32.10 20.11 26.27
CA VAL A 414 30.74 20.60 26.03
C VAL A 414 30.31 21.51 27.17
N GLY A 415 29.84 22.72 26.85
CA GLY A 415 29.39 23.69 27.85
C GLY A 415 28.28 24.61 27.35
N GLU A 416 27.57 25.25 28.27
CA GLU A 416 26.61 26.31 27.93
C GLU A 416 27.37 27.52 27.37
N TYR A 417 26.97 27.98 26.19
CA TYR A 417 27.60 29.09 25.49
C TYR A 417 27.30 30.42 26.16
N VAL A 418 28.36 31.19 26.46
CA VAL A 418 28.24 32.55 27.02
C VAL A 418 28.62 33.60 25.98
N SER A 419 29.83 33.51 25.41
CA SER A 419 30.35 34.49 24.45
C SER A 419 31.59 33.99 23.71
N GLY A 420 31.96 34.70 22.64
CA GLY A 420 33.13 34.41 21.80
C GLY A 420 32.78 33.54 20.60
N THR A 421 33.70 33.47 19.65
CA THR A 421 33.62 32.67 18.42
C THR A 421 35.03 32.24 18.02
N MET A 422 35.18 31.38 17.01
CA MET A 422 36.49 31.00 16.47
C MET A 422 37.29 32.17 15.86
N ASP A 423 36.64 33.32 15.61
CA ASP A 423 37.30 34.54 15.11
C ASP A 423 37.84 35.44 16.24
N ASP A 424 37.44 35.17 17.49
CA ASP A 424 37.88 35.89 18.68
C ASP A 424 39.11 35.21 19.31
N ASP A 425 39.82 35.90 20.21
CA ASP A 425 40.98 35.31 20.93
C ASP A 425 40.52 34.30 22.01
N GLU A 426 39.30 34.45 22.54
CA GLU A 426 38.79 33.67 23.68
C GLU A 426 37.32 33.28 23.48
N ILE A 427 36.99 32.04 23.86
CA ILE A 427 35.62 31.51 23.98
C ILE A 427 35.30 31.29 25.45
N VAL A 428 34.11 31.69 25.89
CA VAL A 428 33.65 31.53 27.29
C VAL A 428 32.46 30.58 27.33
N LEU A 429 32.61 29.50 28.10
CA LEU A 429 31.57 28.50 28.32
C LEU A 429 31.30 28.32 29.82
N ILE A 430 30.12 27.83 30.16
CA ILE A 430 29.83 27.29 31.49
C ILE A 430 29.91 25.77 31.40
N VAL A 431 30.92 25.18 32.05
CA VAL A 431 31.14 23.73 32.14
C VAL A 431 30.98 23.31 33.59
N ASP A 432 30.10 22.33 33.85
CA ASP A 432 29.76 21.86 35.20
C ASP A 432 29.39 22.99 36.19
N GLY A 433 28.76 24.06 35.67
CA GLY A 433 28.32 25.22 36.43
C GLY A 433 29.42 26.26 36.74
N ASN A 434 30.63 26.09 36.20
CA ASN A 434 31.73 27.05 36.32
C ASN A 434 32.02 27.71 34.98
N GLU A 435 32.27 29.02 35.01
CA GLU A 435 32.74 29.77 33.84
C GLU A 435 34.19 29.36 33.53
N GLU A 436 34.41 28.87 32.33
CA GLU A 436 35.71 28.47 31.78
C GLU A 436 36.00 29.27 30.51
N ILE A 437 37.27 29.66 30.34
CA ILE A 437 37.75 30.45 29.20
C ILE A 437 38.72 29.59 28.42
N TYR A 438 38.48 29.47 27.11
CA TYR A 438 39.28 28.70 26.17
C TYR A 438 39.93 29.65 25.18
N ASP A 439 41.25 29.51 25.01
CA ASP A 439 41.99 30.21 23.96
C ASP A 439 41.67 29.55 22.61
N THR A 440 41.23 30.32 21.63
CA THR A 440 40.88 29.79 20.30
C THR A 440 42.08 29.22 19.55
N PHE A 441 43.32 29.58 19.93
CA PHE A 441 44.53 28.98 19.38
C PHE A 441 44.72 27.50 19.79
N ASP A 442 44.04 27.03 20.84
CA ASP A 442 44.09 25.65 21.31
C ASP A 442 42.86 24.83 20.85
N VAL A 443 41.91 25.46 20.13
CA VAL A 443 40.69 24.84 19.62
C VAL A 443 40.84 24.52 18.13
N GLU A 444 40.59 23.28 17.75
CA GLU A 444 40.58 22.83 16.36
C GLU A 444 39.20 23.03 15.71
N GLU A 445 38.13 22.68 16.44
CA GLU A 445 36.75 22.78 15.95
C GLU A 445 35.82 23.29 17.06
N ALA A 446 34.84 24.11 16.69
CA ALA A 446 33.81 24.59 17.60
C ALA A 446 32.43 24.50 16.94
N THR A 447 31.53 23.75 17.56
CA THR A 447 30.19 23.48 17.03
C THR A 447 29.12 24.01 17.99
N MET A 448 28.16 24.75 17.44
CA MET A 448 27.05 25.34 18.18
C MET A 448 25.82 24.45 18.10
N THR A 449 25.20 24.15 19.24
CA THR A 449 23.98 23.33 19.31
C THR A 449 22.96 23.99 20.22
N ARG A 450 21.68 23.76 19.96
CA ARG A 450 20.55 24.23 20.78
C ARG A 450 19.87 23.08 21.50
N ALA A 451 19.88 21.90 20.91
CA ALA A 451 19.26 20.72 21.47
C ALA A 451 19.99 19.47 20.98
N ALA A 452 19.57 18.32 21.48
CA ALA A 452 19.88 17.02 20.90
C ALA A 452 18.59 16.22 20.73
N GLY A 453 18.57 15.25 19.83
CA GLY A 453 17.41 14.40 19.67
C GLY A 453 17.67 13.15 18.86
N LYS A 454 16.83 12.14 19.06
CA LYS A 454 16.87 10.89 18.30
C LYS A 454 16.18 11.08 16.97
N ARG A 455 16.89 10.76 15.89
CA ARG A 455 16.42 10.96 14.53
C ARG A 455 16.20 9.64 13.80
N LEU A 456 15.03 9.49 13.20
CA LEU A 456 14.75 8.49 12.18
C LEU A 456 14.31 9.22 10.93
N LEU A 457 15.19 9.28 9.93
CA LEU A 457 14.86 9.87 8.64
C LEU A 457 14.52 8.77 7.64
N VAL A 458 13.23 8.67 7.32
CA VAL A 458 12.72 7.85 6.21
C VAL A 458 12.37 8.79 5.07
N THR A 459 13.01 8.60 3.92
CA THR A 459 12.75 9.41 2.72
C THR A 459 12.20 8.55 1.60
N SER A 460 11.30 9.12 0.79
CA SER A 460 10.91 8.51 -0.46
C SER A 460 12.03 8.70 -1.49
N PRO A 461 12.40 7.67 -2.27
CA PRO A 461 13.27 7.85 -3.44
C PRO A 461 12.56 8.55 -4.62
N MET A 462 11.25 8.78 -4.53
CA MET A 462 10.47 9.46 -5.57
C MET A 462 10.78 10.98 -5.62
N PRO A 463 11.03 11.56 -6.80
CA PRO A 463 11.31 13.00 -6.92
C PRO A 463 10.18 13.90 -6.40
N GLU A 464 10.51 14.98 -5.70
CA GLU A 464 9.53 15.96 -5.18
C GLU A 464 9.12 17.04 -6.20
N ASN A 465 9.66 17.00 -7.43
CA ASN A 465 9.46 18.06 -8.43
C ASN A 465 8.25 17.82 -9.35
N PHE A 466 7.49 16.72 -9.21
CA PHE A 466 6.28 16.45 -9.99
C PHE A 466 5.25 17.59 -10.02
N PRO A 467 4.97 18.31 -8.91
CA PRO A 467 4.10 19.49 -8.93
C PRO A 467 4.55 20.61 -9.88
N ILE A 468 5.84 20.63 -10.24
CA ILE A 468 6.44 21.65 -11.11
C ILE A 468 6.53 21.15 -12.56
N ILE A 469 6.84 19.86 -12.76
CA ILE A 469 7.07 19.30 -14.11
C ILE A 469 5.79 18.78 -14.78
N LEU A 470 4.77 18.38 -14.02
CA LEU A 470 3.49 17.94 -14.57
C LEU A 470 2.56 19.14 -14.75
N SER A 471 2.06 19.34 -15.97
CA SER A 471 0.95 20.29 -16.16
C SER A 471 -0.32 19.75 -15.48
N VAL A 472 -1.28 20.64 -15.19
CA VAL A 472 -2.59 20.21 -14.66
C VAL A 472 -3.25 19.18 -15.58
N ALA A 473 -3.11 19.33 -16.90
CA ALA A 473 -3.64 18.38 -17.87
C ALA A 473 -2.92 17.03 -17.81
N ASP A 474 -1.59 17.03 -17.67
CA ASP A 474 -0.80 15.79 -17.58
C ASP A 474 -1.07 15.05 -16.27
N LEU A 475 -1.15 15.76 -15.14
CA LEU A 475 -1.53 15.18 -13.86
C LEU A 475 -2.95 14.57 -13.93
N THR A 476 -3.89 15.30 -14.55
CA THR A 476 -5.26 14.81 -14.75
C THR A 476 -5.24 13.55 -15.63
N ASN A 477 -4.59 13.56 -16.78
CA ASN A 477 -4.49 12.38 -17.64
C ASN A 477 -3.83 11.20 -16.89
N LEU A 478 -2.73 11.45 -16.17
CA LEU A 478 -2.01 10.45 -15.38
C LEU A 478 -2.89 9.81 -14.29
N LEU A 479 -3.60 10.62 -13.51
CA LEU A 479 -4.55 10.11 -12.51
C LEU A 479 -5.68 9.32 -13.16
N SER A 480 -6.14 9.74 -14.34
CA SER A 480 -7.14 8.99 -15.11
C SER A 480 -6.60 7.62 -15.51
N PHE A 481 -5.36 7.53 -15.99
CA PHE A 481 -4.69 6.26 -16.30
C PHE A 481 -4.53 5.37 -15.07
N LEU A 482 -3.97 5.89 -13.97
CA LEU A 482 -3.75 5.13 -12.74
C LEU A 482 -5.07 4.61 -12.16
N SER A 483 -6.16 5.38 -12.28
CA SER A 483 -7.50 4.94 -11.85
C SER A 483 -8.04 3.72 -12.60
N THR A 484 -7.48 3.39 -13.77
CA THR A 484 -7.85 2.17 -14.52
C THR A 484 -7.12 0.91 -14.04
N LEU A 485 -6.04 1.07 -13.28
CA LEU A 485 -5.16 -0.02 -12.85
C LEU A 485 -5.74 -0.75 -11.64
N THR A 486 -6.77 -1.56 -11.90
CA THR A 486 -7.55 -2.28 -10.88
C THR A 486 -7.20 -3.77 -10.79
N GLY A 487 -6.19 -4.25 -11.51
CA GLY A 487 -5.85 -5.69 -11.57
C GLY A 487 -6.83 -6.57 -12.35
N ALA A 488 -8.06 -6.12 -12.59
CA ALA A 488 -9.00 -6.78 -13.48
C ALA A 488 -8.45 -6.69 -14.91
N THR A 489 -8.13 -7.84 -15.52
CA THR A 489 -7.81 -7.91 -16.95
C THR A 489 -8.91 -7.19 -17.71
N ALA A 490 -8.57 -6.06 -18.34
CA ALA A 490 -9.50 -5.25 -19.11
C ALA A 490 -10.35 -6.16 -20.00
N GLU A 491 -11.65 -6.22 -19.72
CA GLU A 491 -12.62 -6.80 -20.62
C GLU A 491 -12.47 -6.03 -21.93
N ALA A 492 -12.06 -6.73 -23.00
CA ALA A 492 -11.71 -6.11 -24.26
C ALA A 492 -12.87 -5.21 -24.74
N VAL A 493 -12.66 -3.90 -24.69
CA VAL A 493 -13.57 -2.93 -25.30
C VAL A 493 -13.62 -3.25 -26.80
N PRO A 494 -14.79 -3.52 -27.38
CA PRO A 494 -14.87 -3.79 -28.81
C PRO A 494 -14.51 -2.51 -29.56
N GLU A 495 -13.54 -2.61 -30.48
CA GLU A 495 -13.22 -1.56 -31.44
C GLU A 495 -14.52 -1.14 -32.16
N GLU A 496 -15.01 0.07 -31.91
CA GLU A 496 -15.95 0.72 -32.81
C GLU A 496 -15.22 1.06 -34.10
N THR A 497 -15.43 0.27 -35.14
CA THR A 497 -15.02 0.62 -36.49
C THR A 497 -15.90 1.78 -36.97
N GLU A 498 -15.35 2.98 -37.01
CA GLU A 498 -15.91 4.11 -37.77
C GLU A 498 -15.97 3.73 -39.27
N ASP A 499 -17.16 3.43 -39.76
CA ASP A 499 -17.45 3.38 -41.19
C ASP A 499 -17.40 4.80 -41.77
N ILE A 500 -16.28 5.16 -42.40
CA ILE A 500 -16.20 6.31 -43.29
C ILE A 500 -16.86 5.91 -44.62
N PRO A 501 -17.97 6.58 -45.05
CA PRO A 501 -18.57 6.27 -46.33
C PRO A 501 -17.70 6.83 -47.47
N ALA A 502 -17.28 5.95 -48.39
CA ALA A 502 -16.60 6.35 -49.61
C ALA A 502 -17.59 6.90 -50.65
N GLU A 503 -17.25 8.06 -51.24
CA GLU A 503 -17.77 8.52 -52.55
C GLU A 503 -17.31 7.63 -53.71
#